data_AF-U1GSG3-F1
#
_entry.id   AF-U1GSG3-F1
#
_cell.length_a   1.000
_cell.length_b   1.000
_cell.length_c   1.000
_cell.angle_alpha   90.00
_cell.angle_beta   90.00
_cell.angle_gamma   90.00
#
_symmetry.space_group_name_H-M   'P 1'
#
loop_
_entity.id
_entity.type
_entity.pdbx_description
1 polymer ?
#
loop_
_entity_poly.entity_id
_entity_poly.type
_entity_poly.pdbx_seq_one_letter_code
_entity_poly.pdbx_strand_id
1 'polypeptide(L)'
;MEVLFSEISNSKKNDFMFFYSDDLILSVKVENFFDSDNDKDFDSENYEEYNAYVVQIKQILVDKNNKFKGIELFELNYKNFPKEIKTDDGRIIYQNASQRKVSCNLL
;
A
#
# COMPACT_ATOMS: atom_id res chain seq x y z
N MET A 1 -3.65 -15.70 -9.69
CA MET A 1 -2.89 -14.81 -8.80
C MET A 1 -3.55 -13.46 -8.91
N GLU A 2 -4.17 -12.98 -7.83
CA GLU A 2 -4.63 -11.59 -7.81
C GLU A 2 -3.43 -10.73 -8.18
N VAL A 3 -3.63 -9.88 -9.19
CA VAL A 3 -2.59 -8.98 -9.70
C VAL A 3 -2.47 -7.85 -8.69
N LEU A 4 -2.01 -8.18 -7.49
CA LEU A 4 -1.62 -7.18 -6.52
C LEU A 4 -0.67 -6.25 -7.26
N PHE A 5 -0.87 -4.95 -7.09
CA PHE A 5 -0.16 -3.90 -7.82
C PHE A 5 -0.56 -3.62 -9.28
N SER A 6 -1.50 -4.33 -9.92
CA SER A 6 -1.89 -4.00 -11.32
C SER A 6 -2.22 -2.52 -11.50
N GLU A 7 -2.92 -1.96 -10.53
CA GLU A 7 -3.36 -0.56 -10.54
C GLU A 7 -2.18 0.41 -10.41
N ILE A 8 -1.17 0.04 -9.63
CA ILE A 8 0.07 0.83 -9.49
C ILE A 8 0.90 0.69 -10.77
N SER A 9 1.08 -0.53 -11.29
CA SER A 9 1.88 -0.77 -12.51
C SER A 9 1.26 -0.16 -13.76
N ASN A 10 -0.08 -0.12 -13.84
CA ASN A 10 -0.81 0.49 -14.96
C ASN A 10 -0.91 2.01 -14.83
N SER A 11 -0.57 2.58 -13.68
CA SER A 11 -0.51 4.03 -13.49
C SER A 11 0.67 4.62 -14.26
N LYS A 12 0.45 5.75 -14.93
CA LYS A 12 1.54 6.59 -15.49
C LYS A 12 2.19 7.50 -14.44
N LYS A 13 1.70 7.44 -13.20
CA LYS A 13 2.14 8.24 -12.04
C LYS A 13 2.79 7.33 -11.01
N ASN A 14 3.73 7.88 -10.24
CA ASN A 14 4.40 7.19 -9.14
C ASN A 14 4.06 7.79 -7.77
N ASP A 15 3.41 8.95 -7.75
CA ASP A 15 2.97 9.63 -6.53
C ASP A 15 1.51 9.26 -6.20
N PHE A 16 1.29 8.81 -4.97
CA PHE A 16 -0.01 8.34 -4.50
C PHE A 16 -0.29 8.76 -3.06
N MET A 17 -1.54 8.58 -2.66
CA MET A 17 -1.97 8.56 -1.27
C MET A 17 -2.38 7.13 -0.89
N PHE A 18 -1.76 6.59 0.14
CA PHE A 18 -2.07 5.28 0.71
C PHE A 18 -2.95 5.45 1.94
N PHE A 19 -4.12 4.83 1.91
CA PHE A 19 -5.08 4.82 3.00
C PHE A 19 -5.09 3.44 3.65
N TYR A 20 -4.47 3.33 4.82
CA TYR A 20 -4.49 2.09 5.62
C TYR A 20 -5.70 2.04 6.55
N SER A 21 -6.02 3.18 7.16
CA SER A 21 -7.16 3.40 8.05
C SER A 21 -7.36 4.90 8.27
N ASP A 22 -8.39 5.29 9.03
CA ASP A 22 -8.57 6.67 9.48
C ASP A 22 -7.46 7.16 10.42
N ASP A 23 -6.60 6.26 10.89
CA ASP A 23 -5.49 6.54 11.79
C ASP A 23 -4.13 6.58 11.08
N LEU A 24 -4.07 6.16 9.80
CA LEU A 24 -2.85 6.12 9.03
C LEU A 24 -3.10 6.40 7.54
N ILE A 25 -2.66 7.58 7.10
CA ILE A 25 -2.72 8.05 5.73
C ILE A 25 -1.35 8.63 5.35
N LEU A 26 -0.78 8.13 4.25
CA LEU A 26 0.55 8.52 3.78
C LEU A 26 0.48 9.08 2.37
N SER A 27 1.17 10.19 2.11
CA SER A 27 1.57 10.56 0.75
C SER A 27 2.90 9.91 0.43
N VAL A 28 2.96 9.20 -0.68
CA VAL A 28 4.09 8.34 -1.01
C VAL A 28 4.51 8.48 -2.47
N LYS A 29 5.75 8.08 -2.75
CA LYS A 29 6.26 7.80 -4.08
C LYS A 29 6.64 6.32 -4.18
N VAL A 30 6.10 5.63 -5.16
CA VAL A 30 6.48 4.25 -5.50
C VAL A 30 7.67 4.32 -6.45
N GLU A 31 8.75 3.62 -6.12
CA GLU A 31 10.03 3.72 -6.85
C GLU A 31 10.30 2.47 -7.71
N ASN A 32 10.64 1.35 -7.08
CA ASN A 32 11.12 0.14 -7.77
C ASN A 32 10.29 -1.08 -7.42
N PHE A 33 10.07 -1.95 -8.41
CA PHE A 33 9.48 -3.28 -8.24
C PHE A 33 10.57 -4.35 -8.14
N PHE A 34 10.41 -5.33 -7.25
CA PHE A 34 11.38 -6.41 -7.05
C PHE A 34 10.74 -7.67 -6.45
N ASP A 35 11.42 -8.81 -6.59
CA ASP A 35 11.10 -10.05 -5.89
C ASP A 35 11.78 -10.01 -4.51
N SER A 36 11.01 -10.28 -3.46
CA SER A 36 11.46 -10.31 -2.07
C SER A 36 11.38 -11.74 -1.54
N ASP A 37 12.38 -12.13 -0.76
CA ASP A 37 12.50 -13.40 -0.06
C ASP A 37 12.29 -13.23 1.46
N ASN A 38 11.53 -12.18 1.82
CA ASN A 38 11.25 -11.75 3.19
C ASN A 38 12.47 -11.65 4.12
N ASP A 39 13.65 -11.40 3.55
CA ASP A 39 14.96 -11.40 4.20
C ASP A 39 15.25 -12.71 4.95
N LYS A 40 14.85 -13.85 4.36
CA LYS A 40 15.02 -15.19 4.92
C LYS A 40 15.83 -16.10 4.01
N ASP A 41 16.59 -16.99 4.65
CA ASP A 41 17.22 -18.11 3.97
C ASP A 41 16.15 -19.06 3.45
N PHE A 42 16.36 -19.63 2.26
CA PHE A 42 15.44 -20.54 1.58
C PHE A 42 14.98 -21.73 2.42
N ASP A 43 15.83 -22.22 3.33
CA ASP A 43 15.51 -23.35 4.21
C ASP A 43 14.77 -22.95 5.49
N SER A 44 14.45 -21.66 5.68
CA SER A 44 13.73 -21.19 6.86
C SER A 44 12.24 -21.58 6.80
N GLU A 45 11.67 -22.04 7.91
CA GLU A 45 10.23 -22.40 7.98
C GLU A 45 9.28 -21.24 7.63
N ASN A 46 9.76 -20.00 7.77
CA ASN A 46 9.02 -18.79 7.45
C ASN A 46 9.52 -18.09 6.19
N TYR A 47 10.31 -18.76 5.36
CA TYR A 47 10.70 -18.27 4.04
C TYR A 47 9.47 -18.07 3.16
N GLU A 48 9.44 -16.96 2.43
CA GLU A 48 8.37 -16.65 1.49
C GLU A 48 8.86 -15.76 0.36
N GLU A 49 8.60 -16.18 -0.88
CA GLU A 49 8.80 -15.35 -2.07
C GLU A 49 7.54 -14.56 -2.41
N TYR A 50 7.70 -13.25 -2.60
CA TYR A 50 6.62 -12.41 -3.09
C TYR A 50 7.13 -11.18 -3.83
N ASN A 51 6.25 -10.62 -4.65
CA ASN A 51 6.48 -9.34 -5.31
C ASN A 51 6.30 -8.16 -4.34
N ALA A 52 7.17 -7.16 -4.45
CA ALA A 52 7.11 -5.98 -3.62
C ALA A 52 7.51 -4.69 -4.37
N TYR A 53 7.16 -3.54 -3.78
CA TYR A 53 7.64 -2.24 -4.19
C TYR A 53 8.47 -1.56 -3.10
N VAL A 54 9.51 -0.84 -3.49
CA VAL A 54 10.13 0.18 -2.66
C VAL A 54 9.27 1.42 -2.69
N VAL A 55 8.85 1.90 -1.52
CA VAL A 55 7.99 3.07 -1.37
C VAL A 55 8.66 4.10 -0.46
N GLN A 56 8.73 5.35 -0.92
CA GLN A 56 9.17 6.49 -0.14
C GLN A 56 7.99 7.23 0.46
N ILE A 57 8.01 7.45 1.77
CA ILE A 57 7.08 8.37 2.44
C ILE A 57 7.52 9.81 2.12
N LYS A 58 6.68 10.55 1.39
CA LYS A 58 6.88 11.98 1.14
C LYS A 58 6.34 12.83 2.26
N GLN A 59 5.16 12.47 2.76
CA GLN A 59 4.48 13.17 3.83
C GLN A 59 3.60 12.22 4.63
N ILE A 60 3.66 12.35 5.95
CA ILE A 60 2.73 11.71 6.86
C ILE A 60 1.51 12.64 6.98
N LEU A 61 0.37 12.24 6.40
CA LEU A 61 -0.85 13.04 6.45
C LEU A 61 -1.63 12.77 7.75
N VAL A 62 -1.66 11.50 8.17
CA VAL A 62 -2.20 11.05 9.45
C VAL A 62 -1.36 9.88 9.94
N ASP A 63 -0.95 9.91 11.21
CA ASP A 63 -0.35 8.77 11.92
C ASP A 63 -0.60 8.91 13.43
N LYS A 64 -1.76 8.44 13.90
CA LYS A 64 -2.16 8.61 15.31
C LYS A 64 -1.35 7.74 16.28
N ASN A 65 -0.69 6.70 15.77
CA ASN A 65 0.10 5.77 16.57
C ASN A 65 1.60 6.12 16.58
N ASN A 66 2.01 7.20 15.91
CA ASN A 66 3.42 7.59 15.73
C ASN A 66 4.29 6.43 15.23
N LYS A 67 3.76 5.65 14.28
CA LYS A 67 4.46 4.52 13.66
C LYS A 67 5.66 4.99 12.84
N PHE A 68 5.57 6.15 12.20
CA PHE A 68 6.61 6.70 11.31
C PHE A 68 7.20 7.98 11.90
N LYS A 69 8.49 8.22 11.68
CA LYS A 69 9.21 9.39 12.24
C LYS A 69 9.59 10.44 11.20
N GLY A 70 9.29 10.22 9.92
CA GLY A 70 9.53 11.20 8.87
C GLY A 70 9.56 10.60 7.47
N ILE A 71 10.47 11.10 6.64
CA ILE A 71 10.76 10.56 5.32
C ILE A 71 11.53 9.25 5.49
N GLU A 72 10.87 8.14 5.18
CA GLU A 72 11.40 6.79 5.32
C GLU A 72 11.09 5.99 4.06
N LEU A 73 11.92 4.99 3.76
CA LEU A 73 11.67 3.97 2.75
C LEU A 73 11.08 2.73 3.42
N PHE A 74 10.09 2.11 2.80
CA PHE A 74 9.56 0.84 3.25
C PHE A 74 9.18 -0.08 2.08
N GLU A 75 9.15 -1.38 2.35
CA GLU A 75 8.67 -2.38 1.42
C GLU A 75 7.13 -2.42 1.45
N LEU A 76 6.49 -2.21 0.31
CA LEU A 76 5.07 -2.47 0.11
C LEU A 76 4.90 -3.86 -0.50
N ASN A 77 4.22 -4.74 0.23
CA ASN A 77 3.91 -6.11 -0.16
C ASN A 77 2.45 -6.44 0.17
N TYR A 78 2.04 -7.69 -0.05
CA TYR A 78 0.67 -8.12 0.19
C TYR A 78 0.25 -8.10 1.68
N LYS A 79 1.21 -8.22 2.62
CA LYS A 79 0.95 -8.23 4.07
C LYS A 79 0.65 -6.84 4.61
N ASN A 80 1.18 -5.80 3.96
CA ASN A 80 1.00 -4.40 4.35
C ASN A 80 0.41 -3.58 3.20
N PHE A 81 -0.48 -4.16 2.40
CA PHE A 81 -1.12 -3.42 1.32
C PHE A 81 -2.17 -2.43 1.85
N PRO A 82 -2.23 -1.18 1.35
CA PRO A 82 -3.24 -0.20 1.78
C PRO A 82 -4.65 -0.66 1.38
N LYS A 83 -5.65 -0.18 2.11
CA LYS A 83 -7.07 -0.48 1.80
C LYS A 83 -7.57 0.31 0.61
N GLU A 84 -7.03 1.50 0.39
CA GLU A 84 -7.35 2.34 -0.75
C GLU A 84 -6.10 3.10 -1.21
N ILE A 85 -5.98 3.28 -2.53
CA ILE A 85 -4.93 4.06 -3.17
C ILE A 85 -5.60 5.11 -4.06
N LYS A 86 -5.20 6.36 -3.86
CA LYS A 86 -5.60 7.49 -4.70
C LYS A 86 -4.39 8.13 -5.37
N THR A 87 -4.61 8.67 -6.56
CA THR A 87 -3.70 9.66 -7.16
C THR A 87 -3.89 11.03 -6.51
N ASP A 88 -2.93 11.93 -6.75
CA ASP A 88 -2.93 13.33 -6.30
C ASP A 88 -4.18 14.12 -6.70
N ASP A 89 -4.75 13.83 -7.87
CA ASP A 89 -6.00 14.40 -8.38
C ASP A 89 -7.28 13.79 -7.75
N GLY A 90 -7.13 12.90 -6.77
CA GLY A 90 -8.22 12.30 -6.01
C GLY A 90 -8.88 11.08 -6.67
N ARG A 91 -8.44 10.65 -7.85
CA ARG A 91 -8.94 9.42 -8.47
C ARG A 91 -8.52 8.19 -7.65
N ILE A 92 -9.49 7.36 -7.30
CA ILE A 92 -9.26 6.04 -6.69
C ILE A 92 -8.78 5.09 -7.79
N ILE A 93 -7.60 4.48 -7.58
CA ILE A 93 -7.07 3.44 -8.47
C ILE A 93 -7.17 2.06 -7.84
N TYR A 94 -7.24 1.98 -6.51
CA TYR A 94 -7.47 0.72 -5.80
C TYR A 94 -8.36 0.97 -4.59
N GLN A 95 -9.31 0.07 -4.34
CA GLN A 95 -10.10 0.03 -3.11
C GLN A 95 -10.45 -1.42 -2.80
N ASN A 96 -10.09 -1.89 -1.61
CA ASN A 96 -10.41 -3.23 -1.17
C ASN A 96 -11.93 -3.37 -0.95
N ALA A 97 -12.57 -4.25 -1.71
CA ALA A 97 -14.03 -4.42 -1.75
C ALA A 97 -14.64 -4.99 -0.46
N SER A 98 -13.84 -5.57 0.44
CA SER A 98 -14.32 -6.22 1.68
C SER A 98 -14.91 -5.26 2.73
N GLN A 99 -14.94 -3.94 2.48
CA GLN A 99 -15.50 -2.94 3.42
C GLN A 99 -16.68 -2.12 2.89
N ARG A 100 -17.29 -2.46 1.74
CA ARG A 100 -18.64 -1.95 1.42
C ARG A 100 -19.68 -2.62 2.32
N LYS A 101 -19.80 -2.18 3.58
CA LYS A 101 -21.11 -2.22 4.26
C LYS A 101 -21.99 -1.26 3.50
N VAL A 102 -22.71 -1.77 2.50
CA VAL A 102 -23.87 -1.09 1.92
C VAL A 102 -24.91 -1.04 3.03
N SER A 103 -24.85 -0.03 3.89
CA SER A 103 -26.02 0.40 4.65
C SER A 103 -26.93 1.15 3.68
N CYS A 104 -27.57 0.40 2.77
CA CYS A 104 -28.81 0.85 2.16
C CYS A 104 -29.88 0.75 3.25
N ASN A 105 -30.08 1.83 3.99
CA ASN A 105 -31.37 2.07 4.60
C ASN A 105 -32.34 2.31 3.44
N LEU A 106 -33.07 1.27 3.08
CA LEU A 106 -34.32 1.41 2.33
C LEU A 106 -35.29 2.16 3.26
N LEU A 107 -35.56 3.42 2.93
CA LEU A 107 -36.77 4.12 3.33
C LEU A 107 -37.94 3.59 2.49
#